data_AF-A0AAD5QP78-F1
#
_entry.id   AF-A0AAD5QP78-F1
#
_cell.length_a   1.000
_cell.length_b   1.000
_cell.length_c   1.000
_cell.angle_alpha   90.00
_cell.angle_beta   90.00
_cell.angle_gamma   90.00
#
_symmetry.space_group_name_H-M   'P 1'
#
loop_
_entity.id
_entity.type
_entity.pdbx_description
1 polymer ?
#
loop_
_entity_poly.entity_id
_entity_poly.type
_entity_poly.pdbx_seq_one_letter_code
_entity_poly.pdbx_strand_id
1 'polypeptide(L)' 'MTINFTPIPPHHLPILGTVTTYKLIMVTWSREMWQSVVNRVLRIIIPGPFGMHFASGVATVI' A
#
# COMPACT_ATOMS: atom_id res chain seq x y z
N MET A 1 -7.91 -7.60 23.98
CA MET A 1 -6.45 -7.60 23.77
C MET A 1 -6.06 -6.25 23.21
N THR A 2 -5.24 -5.50 23.93
CA THR A 2 -4.73 -4.19 23.49
C THR A 2 -3.47 -4.45 22.69
N ILE A 3 -3.49 -4.16 21.38
CA ILE A 3 -2.33 -4.33 20.51
C ILE A 3 -1.43 -3.11 20.72
N ASN A 4 -0.40 -3.24 21.56
CA ASN A 4 0.63 -2.23 21.73
C ASN A 4 1.51 -2.23 20.48
N PHE A 5 1.29 -1.30 19.55
CA PHE A 5 2.20 -1.07 18.45
C PHE A 5 3.49 -0.45 19.00
N THR A 6 4.53 -1.26 19.16
CA THR A 6 5.87 -0.73 19.41
C THR A 6 6.32 0.07 18.17
N PRO A 7 7.01 1.21 18.34
CA PRO A 7 7.51 2.00 17.22
C PRO A 7 8.38 1.12 16.33
N ILE A 8 8.18 1.21 15.01
CA ILE A 8 8.99 0.51 14.01
C ILE A 8 10.46 0.93 14.21
N PRO A 9 11.37 -0.01 14.54
CA PRO A 9 12.77 0.33 14.76
C PRO A 9 13.40 1.12 13.59
N PRO A 10 14.35 2.01 13.85
CA PRO A 10 14.93 2.90 12.83
C PRO A 10 15.74 2.18 11.75
N HIS A 11 16.04 0.89 11.92
CA HIS A 11 16.75 0.03 10.97
C HIS A 11 15.82 -0.65 9.95
N HIS A 12 14.53 -0.34 9.93
CA HIS A 12 13.61 -0.83 8.91
C HIS A 12 13.85 -0.02 7.64
N LEU A 13 14.40 -0.65 6.60
CA LEU A 13 14.61 -0.01 5.31
C LEU A 13 13.25 0.13 4.59
N PRO A 14 12.75 1.37 4.37
CA PRO A 14 11.56 1.55 3.57
C PRO A 14 11.89 1.25 2.10
N ILE A 15 11.07 0.44 1.46
CA ILE A 15 11.10 0.26 0.00
C ILE A 15 10.03 1.18 -0.60
N LEU A 16 10.45 2.08 -1.49
CA LEU A 16 9.59 3.04 -2.16
C LEU A 16 9.55 2.76 -3.66
N GLY A 17 8.41 3.02 -4.30
CA GLY A 17 8.24 2.88 -5.74
C GLY A 17 7.02 3.64 -6.25
N THR A 18 7.00 3.93 -7.55
CA THR A 18 5.88 4.58 -8.23
C THR A 18 5.40 3.68 -9.37
N VAL A 19 4.09 3.48 -9.44
CA VAL A 19 3.45 2.73 -10.53
C VAL A 19 2.58 3.70 -11.32
N THR A 20 2.95 3.95 -12.58
CA THR A 20 2.15 4.76 -13.49
C THR A 20 1.21 3.85 -14.29
N THR A 21 -0.10 4.16 -14.26
CA THR A 21 -1.08 3.44 -15.08
C THR A 21 -1.51 4.32 -16.26
N TYR A 22 -1.65 3.72 -17.44
CA TYR A 22 -1.95 4.46 -18.69
C TYR A 22 -3.33 4.11 -19.28
N LYS A 23 -4.25 3.52 -18.50
CA LYS A 23 -5.54 3.07 -19.04
C LYS A 23 -6.58 4.19 -19.11
N LEU A 24 -7.03 4.46 -20.34
CA LEU A 24 -8.12 5.39 -20.72
C LEU A 24 -9.41 5.23 -19.89
N ILE A 25 -9.78 4.00 -19.51
CA ILE A 25 -11.02 3.74 -18.75
C ILE A 25 -10.98 4.34 -17.34
N MET A 26 -9.78 4.49 -16.76
CA MET A 26 -9.60 4.98 -15.39
C MET A 26 -9.09 6.43 -15.36
N VAL A 27 -8.94 7.09 -16.51
CA VAL A 27 -8.47 8.49 -16.59
C VAL A 27 -9.50 9.46 -16.00
N THR A 28 -10.79 9.08 -15.98
CA THR A 28 -11.89 9.89 -15.45
C THR A 28 -12.18 9.61 -13.98
N TRP A 29 -11.50 8.66 -13.36
CA TRP A 29 -11.75 8.28 -11.99
C TRP A 29 -11.15 9.31 -11.04
N SER A 30 -11.88 9.62 -9.97
CA SER A 30 -11.37 10.52 -8.95
C SER A 30 -10.20 9.89 -8.20
N ARG A 31 -9.42 10.74 -7.51
CA ARG A 31 -8.31 10.29 -6.68
C ARG A 31 -8.75 9.29 -5.60
N GLU A 32 -9.94 9.47 -5.04
CA GLU A 32 -10.53 8.60 -4.02
C GLU A 32 -10.88 7.21 -4.58
N MET A 33 -11.41 7.16 -5.81
CA MET A 33 -11.69 5.90 -6.50
C MET A 33 -10.40 5.13 -6.75
N TRP A 34 -9.35 5.82 -7.21
CA TRP A 34 -8.02 5.24 -7.35
C TRP A 34 -7.46 4.76 -6.02
N GLN A 35 -7.62 5.53 -4.96
CA GLN A 35 -7.15 5.16 -3.63
C GLN A 35 -7.82 3.87 -3.15
N SER A 36 -9.11 3.66 -3.45
CA SER A 36 -9.83 2.41 -3.14
C SER A 36 -9.22 1.19 -3.84
N VAL A 37 -8.85 1.31 -5.13
CA VAL A 37 -8.19 0.24 -5.89
C VAL A 37 -6.86 -0.12 -5.26
N VAL A 38 -6.00 0.87 -5.02
CA VAL A 38 -4.64 0.62 -4.51
C VAL A 38 -4.70 0.07 -3.08
N ASN A 39 -5.64 0.52 -2.25
CA ASN A 39 -5.90 -0.04 -0.93
C ASN A 39 -6.32 -1.52 -1.01
N ARG A 40 -7.13 -1.90 -2.00
CA ARG A 40 -7.53 -3.29 -2.21
C ARG A 40 -6.36 -4.17 -2.64
N VAL A 41 -5.48 -3.66 -3.50
CA VAL A 41 -4.24 -4.34 -3.90
C VAL A 41 -3.36 -4.59 -2.67
N LEU A 42 -3.13 -3.56 -1.83
CA LEU A 42 -2.38 -3.73 -0.59
C LEU A 42 -2.99 -4.78 0.33
N ARG A 43 -4.32 -4.79 0.50
CA ARG A 43 -5.01 -5.80 1.32
C ARG A 43 -4.83 -7.23 0.82
N ILE A 44 -4.59 -7.43 -0.49
CA ILE A 44 -4.31 -8.76 -1.05
C ILE A 44 -2.83 -9.12 -0.87
N ILE A 45 -1.93 -8.15 -1.00
CA ILE A 45 -0.48 -8.38 -0.95
C ILE A 45 0.03 -8.60 0.47
N ILE A 46 -0.47 -7.82 1.45
CA ILE A 46 0.02 -7.85 2.84
C ILE A 46 -0.14 -9.23 3.51
N PRO A 47 -1.27 -9.95 3.37
CA PRO A 47 -1.40 -11.31 3.92
C PRO A 47 -0.61 -12.37 3.16
N GLY A 48 -0.10 -12.04 1.96
CA GLY A 48 0.58 -12.98 1.08
C GLY A 48 2.07 -13.16 1.40
N PRO A 49 2.76 -14.05 0.64
CA PRO A 49 4.18 -14.36 0.86
C PRO A 49 5.08 -13.13 0.82
N PHE A 50 4.73 -12.14 0.00
CA PHE A 50 5.45 -10.88 -0.08
C PHE A 50 5.31 -10.06 1.21
N GLY A 51 4.09 -9.93 1.76
CA GLY A 51 3.84 -9.13 2.95
C GLY A 51 4.44 -9.69 4.23
N MET A 52 4.76 -10.99 4.29
CA MET A 52 5.47 -11.59 5.44
C MET A 52 6.85 -10.97 5.71
N HIS A 53 7.45 -10.32 4.71
CA HIS A 53 8.74 -9.65 4.84
C HIS A 53 8.64 -8.18 5.29
N PHE A 54 7.43 -7.66 5.48
CA PHE A 54 7.17 -6.26 5.80
C PHE A 54 6.28 -6.12 7.03
N ALA A 55 6.60 -5.15 7.89
CA ALA A 55 5.78 -4.87 9.08
C ALA A 55 4.46 -4.15 8.73
N SER A 56 4.47 -3.33 7.68
CA SER A 56 3.31 -2.58 7.20
C SER A 56 3.48 -2.17 5.73
N GLY A 57 2.39 -1.80 5.08
CA GLY A 57 2.39 -1.26 3.72
C GLY A 57 1.44 -0.07 3.62
N VAL A 58 1.88 0.98 2.93
CA VAL A 58 1.10 2.18 2.63
C VAL A 58 1.20 2.46 1.14
N ALA A 59 0.10 2.88 0.54
CA ALA A 59 0.08 3.28 -0.84
C ALA A 59 -0.84 4.49 -1.00
N THR A 60 -0.42 5.43 -1.84
CA THR A 60 -1.10 6.70 -2.03
C THR A 60 -1.18 7.01 -3.52
N VAL A 61 -2.27 7.65 -3.91
CA VAL A 61 -2.43 8.22 -5.25
C VAL A 61 -1.96 9.67 -5.19
N ILE A 62 -1.09 10.05 -6.12
CA ILE A 62 -0.50 11.40 -6.22
C ILE A 62 -1.22 12.18 -7.31
#